data_AF-A0A7Y4WV63-F1
#
_entry.id   AF-A0A7Y4WV63-F1
#
_cell.length_a   1.000
_cell.length_b   1.000
_cell.length_c   1.000
_cell.angle_alpha   90.00
_cell.angle_beta   90.00
_cell.angle_gamma   90.00
#
_symmetry.space_group_name_H-M   'P 1'
#
loop_
_entity.id
_entity.type
_entity.pdbx_description
1 polymer ?
#
loop_
_entity_poly.entity_id
_entity_poly.type
_entity_poly.pdbx_seq_one_letter_code
_entity_poly.pdbx_strand_id
1 'polypeptide(L)'
;MHVTIVGAGVVGLALAHELTLRGTAVRLVDMRGRGLGATQASAGMLAPYIEGQHPDLLDLGVRGIGRYDEFIARLRTVTPAPVEYRRCGTLQVATDAAEFAVLDALARRFAGERVPHSLLGASEVRRADPSLSHEVCGALLLPQHGYVSVPDLVAALAAAVEMRGGVVVRDTVLALEPTGAGVRVVTTDSRWVSDAAVVATGSWSGAPLGPVPGVPVRPIRGQLLHLRATPDLLRHVTWGNGCYLVPWADGSLLLGATVEDVGFDERATVAGVRMLLERGQAILPALDGAELAAVRVGLRPATPDELPIVGPVPGLPGVFRATGHYRSGVLLAPLTAHVLATLMCDGHGSVHDDGLALMAGSRFPAVQKP
;
A
#
# COMPACT_ATOMS: atom_id res chain seq x y z
N MET A 1 11.89 -8.02 -24.25
CA MET A 1 12.30 -6.99 -23.28
C MET A 1 12.60 -7.65 -21.94
N HIS A 2 13.74 -7.34 -21.34
CA HIS A 2 14.19 -7.74 -20.01
C HIS A 2 14.17 -6.54 -19.06
N VAL A 3 13.47 -6.67 -17.93
CA VAL A 3 13.34 -5.60 -16.93
C VAL A 3 13.86 -6.07 -15.59
N THR A 4 14.73 -5.26 -14.99
CA THR A 4 15.11 -5.45 -13.58
C THR A 4 14.31 -4.50 -12.68
N ILE A 5 13.67 -5.02 -11.64
CA ILE A 5 12.99 -4.22 -10.61
C ILE A 5 13.79 -4.33 -9.32
N VAL A 6 14.22 -3.19 -8.77
CA VAL A 6 14.94 -3.11 -7.50
C VAL A 6 13.94 -2.86 -6.39
N GLY A 7 13.69 -3.87 -5.56
CA GLY A 7 12.67 -3.88 -4.50
C GLY A 7 11.54 -4.86 -4.78
N ALA A 8 11.31 -5.80 -3.86
CA ALA A 8 10.28 -6.84 -3.93
C ALA A 8 9.16 -6.61 -2.89
N GLY A 9 8.85 -5.35 -2.60
CA GLY A 9 7.61 -4.97 -1.91
C GLY A 9 6.38 -5.10 -2.80
N VAL A 10 5.20 -4.78 -2.27
CA VAL A 10 3.92 -4.92 -3.01
C VAL A 10 3.91 -4.17 -4.35
N VAL A 11 4.52 -2.98 -4.42
CA VAL A 11 4.59 -2.17 -5.65
C VAL A 11 5.46 -2.86 -6.71
N GLY A 12 6.65 -3.33 -6.33
CA GLY A 12 7.56 -4.02 -7.25
C GLY A 12 6.99 -5.34 -7.75
N LEU A 13 6.36 -6.12 -6.85
CA LEU A 13 5.71 -7.38 -7.19
C LEU A 13 4.46 -7.19 -8.08
N ALA A 14 3.64 -6.18 -7.81
CA ALA A 14 2.50 -5.86 -8.68
C ALA A 14 2.95 -5.45 -10.09
N LEU A 15 4.00 -4.62 -10.18
CA LEU A 15 4.59 -4.22 -11.47
C LEU A 15 5.17 -5.43 -12.21
N ALA A 16 5.90 -6.30 -11.51
CA ALA A 16 6.43 -7.53 -12.09
C ALA A 16 5.32 -8.42 -12.64
N HIS A 17 4.24 -8.61 -11.89
CA HIS A 17 3.10 -9.38 -12.33
C HIS A 17 2.50 -8.81 -13.62
N GLU A 18 2.27 -7.49 -13.68
CA GLU A 18 1.72 -6.83 -14.87
C GLU A 18 2.67 -6.93 -16.09
N LEU A 19 3.99 -6.75 -15.89
CA LEU A 19 4.99 -6.89 -16.95
C LEU A 19 5.07 -8.33 -17.48
N THR A 20 5.05 -9.33 -16.59
CA THR A 20 5.05 -10.74 -17.03
C THR A 20 3.78 -11.13 -17.79
N LEU A 21 2.63 -10.53 -17.48
CA LEU A 21 1.40 -10.70 -18.27
C LEU A 21 1.53 -10.16 -19.69
N ARG A 22 2.38 -9.15 -19.89
CA ARG A 22 2.72 -8.56 -21.20
C ARG A 22 3.89 -9.27 -21.91
N GLY A 23 4.35 -10.40 -21.39
CA GLY A 23 5.45 -11.18 -22.00
C GLY A 23 6.85 -10.60 -21.76
N THR A 24 6.99 -9.64 -20.84
CA THR A 24 8.30 -9.13 -20.42
C THR A 24 9.01 -10.14 -19.52
N ALA A 25 10.30 -10.36 -19.76
CA ALA A 25 11.15 -11.13 -18.85
C ALA A 25 11.55 -10.26 -17.66
N VAL A 26 11.18 -10.65 -16.44
CA VAL A 26 11.34 -9.82 -15.24
C VAL A 26 12.29 -10.47 -14.23
N ARG A 27 13.18 -9.66 -13.67
CA ARG A 27 13.99 -9.99 -12.48
C ARG A 27 13.72 -8.98 -11.38
N LEU A 28 13.25 -9.44 -10.22
CA LEU A 28 13.22 -8.63 -9.01
C LEU A 28 14.47 -8.91 -8.18
N VAL A 29 15.02 -7.85 -7.58
CA VAL A 29 16.17 -7.94 -6.69
C VAL A 29 15.84 -7.19 -5.41
N ASP A 30 15.91 -7.87 -4.27
CA ASP A 30 15.64 -7.27 -2.96
C ASP A 30 16.60 -7.81 -1.90
N MET A 31 17.21 -6.92 -1.11
CA MET A 31 18.22 -7.29 -0.12
C MET A 31 17.64 -8.14 1.04
N ARG A 32 16.36 -7.96 1.37
CA ARG A 32 15.67 -8.65 2.47
C ARG A 32 14.87 -9.83 1.95
N GLY A 33 14.24 -9.68 0.78
CA GLY A 33 13.35 -10.65 0.17
C GLY A 33 11.94 -10.11 -0.02
N ARG A 34 11.01 -11.01 -0.34
CA ARG A 34 9.63 -10.68 -0.75
C ARG A 34 8.87 -10.01 0.38
N GLY A 35 8.40 -8.77 0.19
CA GLY A 35 7.50 -8.07 1.09
C GLY A 35 8.09 -7.60 2.44
N LEU A 36 9.39 -7.75 2.68
CA LEU A 36 10.02 -7.49 4.00
C LEU A 36 10.43 -6.02 4.25
N GLY A 37 9.83 -5.08 3.52
CA GLY A 37 9.94 -3.64 3.74
C GLY A 37 8.71 -3.07 4.47
N ALA A 38 8.18 -1.94 3.99
CA ALA A 38 6.92 -1.37 4.48
C ALA A 38 5.73 -2.36 4.37
N THR A 39 5.77 -3.21 3.34
CA THR A 39 4.68 -4.12 2.99
C THR A 39 4.28 -5.07 4.12
N GLN A 40 5.24 -5.64 4.86
CA GLN A 40 4.95 -6.57 5.97
C GLN A 40 4.13 -5.93 7.11
N ALA A 41 4.21 -4.60 7.25
CA ALA A 41 3.48 -3.82 8.25
C ALA A 41 2.45 -2.91 7.58
N SER A 42 1.77 -3.43 6.56
CA SER A 42 0.53 -2.86 6.05
C SER A 42 -0.67 -3.66 6.56
N ALA A 43 -1.73 -2.95 6.90
CA ALA A 43 -3.01 -3.56 7.26
C ALA A 43 -3.81 -4.05 6.05
N GLY A 44 -3.37 -3.70 4.84
CA GLY A 44 -4.05 -4.08 3.60
C GLY A 44 -5.40 -3.42 3.40
N MET A 45 -5.68 -2.34 4.13
CA MET A 45 -6.93 -1.58 4.01
C MET A 45 -7.05 -0.93 2.63
N LEU A 46 -8.26 -0.99 2.08
CA LEU A 46 -8.64 -0.40 0.81
C LEU A 46 -9.76 0.61 1.05
N ALA A 47 -9.40 1.80 1.54
CA ALA A 47 -10.35 2.79 2.04
C ALA A 47 -10.04 4.23 1.56
N PRO A 48 -10.08 4.51 0.24
CA PRO A 48 -9.70 5.81 -0.32
C PRO A 48 -10.49 6.98 0.25
N TYR A 49 -11.79 6.82 0.54
CA TYR A 49 -12.61 7.90 1.07
C TYR A 49 -12.31 8.26 2.54
N ILE A 50 -11.48 7.47 3.23
CA ILE A 50 -10.98 7.73 4.59
C ILE A 50 -9.51 8.18 4.53
N GLU A 51 -8.70 7.53 3.71
CA GLU A 51 -7.25 7.80 3.63
C GLU A 51 -6.86 8.92 2.67
N GLY A 52 -7.74 9.30 1.73
CA GLY A 52 -7.54 10.40 0.79
C GLY A 52 -7.65 11.76 1.45
N GLN A 53 -6.57 12.20 2.10
CA GLN A 53 -6.51 13.46 2.87
C GLN A 53 -6.60 14.73 1.99
N HIS A 54 -6.35 14.61 0.68
CA HIS A 54 -6.47 15.72 -0.27
C HIS A 54 -6.95 15.21 -1.64
N PRO A 55 -7.45 16.11 -2.53
CA PRO A 55 -8.16 15.71 -3.75
C PRO A 55 -7.38 14.78 -4.68
N ASP A 56 -6.10 15.06 -4.93
CA ASP A 56 -5.28 14.24 -5.84
C ASP A 56 -5.04 12.82 -5.30
N LEU A 57 -4.80 12.69 -3.98
CA LEU A 57 -4.65 11.37 -3.36
C LEU A 57 -5.97 10.61 -3.34
N LEU A 58 -7.10 11.30 -3.15
CA LEU A 58 -8.42 10.71 -3.24
C LEU A 58 -8.70 10.20 -4.66
N ASP A 59 -8.43 10.98 -5.70
CA ASP A 59 -8.60 10.56 -7.10
C ASP A 59 -7.76 9.30 -7.40
N LEU A 60 -6.47 9.31 -7.05
CA LEU A 60 -5.61 8.14 -7.20
C LEU A 60 -6.14 6.94 -6.41
N GLY A 61 -6.60 7.16 -5.18
CA GLY A 61 -7.17 6.12 -4.32
C GLY A 61 -8.44 5.50 -4.91
N VAL A 62 -9.34 6.31 -5.46
CA VAL A 62 -10.57 5.87 -6.13
C VAL A 62 -10.26 5.08 -7.41
N ARG A 63 -9.28 5.53 -8.21
CA ARG A 63 -8.79 4.77 -9.37
C ARG A 63 -8.13 3.46 -8.94
N GLY A 64 -7.34 3.49 -7.86
CA GLY A 64 -6.67 2.32 -7.29
C GLY A 64 -7.66 1.25 -6.84
N ILE A 65 -8.65 1.64 -6.02
CA ILE A 65 -9.66 0.71 -5.55
C ILE A 65 -10.53 0.16 -6.68
N GLY A 66 -10.80 0.96 -7.72
CA GLY A 66 -11.58 0.55 -8.89
C GLY A 66 -10.92 -0.55 -9.71
N ARG A 67 -9.59 -0.71 -9.61
CA ARG A 67 -8.83 -1.78 -10.30
C ARG A 67 -8.69 -3.07 -9.50
N TYR A 68 -9.04 -3.06 -8.21
CA TYR A 68 -8.65 -4.13 -7.30
C TYR A 68 -9.36 -5.47 -7.60
N ASP A 69 -10.65 -5.43 -7.94
CA ASP A 69 -11.42 -6.65 -8.23
C ASP A 69 -10.87 -7.38 -9.47
N GLU A 70 -10.62 -6.65 -10.55
CA GLU A 70 -10.01 -7.19 -11.77
C GLU A 70 -8.57 -7.64 -11.52
N PHE A 71 -7.78 -6.89 -10.76
CA PHE A 71 -6.42 -7.25 -10.40
C PHE A 71 -6.34 -8.59 -9.66
N ILE A 72 -7.19 -8.80 -8.67
CA ILE A 72 -7.28 -10.08 -7.94
C ILE A 72 -7.78 -11.20 -8.86
N ALA A 73 -8.76 -10.93 -9.74
CA ALA A 73 -9.23 -11.91 -10.70
C ALA A 73 -8.13 -12.36 -11.67
N ARG A 74 -7.37 -11.42 -12.25
CA ARG A 74 -6.23 -11.69 -13.14
C ARG A 74 -5.11 -12.43 -12.42
N LEU A 75 -4.82 -12.09 -11.16
CA LEU A 75 -3.82 -12.82 -10.38
C LEU A 75 -4.20 -14.30 -10.23
N ARG A 76 -5.46 -14.58 -9.91
CA ARG A 76 -6.00 -15.95 -9.75
C ARG A 76 -6.01 -16.78 -11.04
N THR A 77 -5.93 -16.17 -12.22
CA THR A 77 -5.79 -16.95 -13.47
C THR A 77 -4.37 -17.48 -13.69
N VAL A 78 -3.37 -16.89 -13.02
CA VAL A 78 -1.97 -17.27 -13.13
C VAL A 78 -1.54 -18.18 -11.98
N THR A 79 -2.00 -17.91 -10.76
CA THR A 79 -1.61 -18.65 -9.57
C THR A 79 -2.79 -19.25 -8.81
N PRO A 80 -2.70 -20.51 -8.35
CA PRO A 80 -3.68 -21.09 -7.44
C PRO A 80 -3.49 -20.62 -5.99
N ALA A 81 -2.43 -19.84 -5.69
CA ALA A 81 -2.18 -19.34 -4.35
C ALA A 81 -3.38 -18.52 -3.85
N PRO A 82 -3.89 -18.80 -2.64
CA PRO A 82 -5.03 -18.09 -2.10
C PRO A 82 -4.66 -16.62 -1.85
N VAL A 83 -5.63 -15.72 -2.05
CA VAL A 83 -5.55 -14.33 -1.63
C VAL A 83 -6.84 -13.97 -0.94
N GLU A 84 -6.77 -13.79 0.37
CA GLU A 84 -7.89 -13.24 1.14
C GLU A 84 -8.09 -11.78 0.75
N TYR A 85 -9.27 -11.48 0.21
CA TYR A 85 -9.65 -10.17 -0.30
C TYR A 85 -11.16 -10.03 -0.14
N ARG A 86 -11.61 -8.94 0.51
CA ARG A 86 -13.03 -8.74 0.82
C ARG A 86 -13.44 -7.29 0.64
N ARG A 87 -14.59 -7.10 0.00
CA ARG A 87 -15.38 -5.86 -0.01
C ARG A 87 -16.34 -5.83 1.18
N CYS A 88 -15.79 -5.86 2.39
CA CYS A 88 -16.60 -5.86 3.60
C CYS A 88 -17.04 -4.46 4.04
N GLY A 89 -16.65 -3.40 3.31
CA GLY A 89 -16.91 -2.02 3.68
C GLY A 89 -16.05 -1.53 4.86
N THR A 90 -16.13 -0.23 5.11
CA THR A 90 -15.52 0.40 6.29
C THR A 90 -16.55 1.23 7.05
N LEU A 91 -16.58 1.06 8.37
CA LEU A 91 -17.30 1.91 9.30
C LEU A 91 -16.35 2.95 9.88
N GLN A 92 -16.55 4.22 9.53
CA GLN A 92 -15.93 5.32 10.25
C GLN A 92 -16.85 5.68 11.42
N VAL A 93 -16.44 5.36 12.64
CA VAL A 93 -17.28 5.48 13.85
C VAL A 93 -17.13 6.85 14.51
N ALA A 94 -18.20 7.30 15.17
CA ALA A 94 -18.23 8.46 16.04
C ALA A 94 -18.63 8.02 17.45
N THR A 95 -17.93 8.54 18.46
CA THR A 95 -18.14 8.28 19.88
C THR A 95 -18.81 9.46 20.61
N ASP A 96 -18.88 10.62 19.96
CA ASP A 96 -19.60 11.78 20.46
C ASP A 96 -20.38 12.52 19.36
N ALA A 97 -21.16 13.52 19.78
CA ALA A 97 -22.00 14.30 18.87
C ALA A 97 -21.20 15.17 17.89
N ALA A 98 -19.99 15.61 18.26
CA ALA A 98 -19.14 16.42 17.40
C ALA A 98 -18.54 15.57 16.27
N GLU A 99 -18.02 14.38 16.60
CA GLU A 99 -17.57 13.39 15.62
C GLU A 99 -18.72 12.99 14.69
N PHE A 100 -19.93 12.74 15.22
CA PHE A 100 -21.07 12.39 14.40
C PHE A 100 -21.48 13.51 13.43
N ALA A 101 -21.42 14.77 13.86
CA ALA A 101 -21.68 15.92 12.99
C ALA A 101 -20.67 16.02 11.83
N VAL A 102 -19.40 15.65 12.06
CA VAL A 102 -18.38 15.55 11.01
C VAL A 102 -18.76 14.47 9.99
N LEU A 103 -19.22 13.30 10.46
CA LEU A 103 -19.67 12.21 9.58
C LEU A 103 -20.91 12.58 8.76
N ASP A 104 -21.87 13.31 9.36
CA ASP A 104 -23.05 13.80 8.67
C ASP A 104 -22.69 14.82 7.57
N ALA A 105 -21.79 15.76 7.85
CA ALA A 105 -21.29 16.70 6.84
C ALA A 105 -20.60 15.96 5.68
N LEU A 106 -19.80 14.94 6.00
CA LEU A 106 -19.13 14.10 5.01
C LEU A 106 -20.14 13.31 4.16
N ALA A 107 -21.18 12.74 4.77
CA ALA A 107 -22.27 12.06 4.07
C ALA A 107 -22.98 12.98 3.07
N ARG A 108 -23.30 14.21 3.47
CA ARG A 108 -23.92 15.21 2.57
C ARG A 108 -23.03 15.53 1.36
N ARG A 109 -21.72 15.66 1.57
CA ARG A 109 -20.75 15.83 0.46
C ARG A 109 -20.77 14.63 -0.48
N PHE A 110 -20.68 13.42 0.07
CA PHE A 110 -20.72 12.18 -0.71
C PHE A 110 -22.02 11.99 -1.49
N ALA A 111 -23.16 12.46 -0.96
CA ALA A 111 -24.41 12.48 -1.70
C ALA A 111 -24.33 13.37 -2.95
N GLY A 112 -23.72 14.55 -2.84
CA GLY A 112 -23.47 15.44 -3.98
C GLY A 112 -22.53 14.85 -5.03
N GLU A 113 -21.52 14.09 -4.58
CA GLU A 113 -20.53 13.40 -5.43
C GLU A 113 -21.00 12.01 -5.93
N ARG A 114 -22.20 11.56 -5.51
CA ARG A 114 -22.76 10.22 -5.82
C ARG A 114 -21.89 9.05 -5.36
N VAL A 115 -21.15 9.24 -4.27
CA VAL A 115 -20.37 8.17 -3.63
C VAL A 115 -21.32 7.26 -2.85
N PRO A 116 -21.34 5.94 -3.07
CA PRO A 116 -22.13 5.02 -2.26
C PRO A 116 -21.73 5.10 -0.78
N HIS A 117 -22.69 5.38 0.10
CA HIS A 117 -22.48 5.47 1.55
C HIS A 117 -23.79 5.27 2.32
N SER A 118 -23.70 5.07 3.63
CA SER A 118 -24.85 5.09 4.54
C SER A 118 -24.44 5.70 5.88
N LEU A 119 -25.12 6.77 6.30
CA LEU A 119 -24.96 7.30 7.65
C LEU A 119 -25.85 6.51 8.60
N LEU A 120 -25.24 5.89 9.61
CA LEU A 120 -25.87 4.97 10.56
C LEU A 120 -25.97 5.62 11.93
N GLY A 121 -27.15 5.55 12.55
CA GLY A 121 -27.31 5.87 13.96
C GLY A 121 -26.86 4.73 14.87
N ALA A 122 -26.76 4.98 16.18
CA ALA A 122 -26.29 4.00 17.17
C ALA A 122 -26.97 2.62 17.08
N SER A 123 -28.29 2.57 16.82
CA SER A 123 -29.01 1.30 16.71
C SER A 123 -28.65 0.49 15.46
N GLU A 124 -28.30 1.16 14.37
CA GLU A 124 -27.87 0.54 13.12
C GLU A 124 -26.44 0.05 13.22
N VAL A 125 -25.56 0.83 13.87
CA VAL A 125 -24.18 0.41 14.18
C VAL A 125 -24.18 -0.89 14.99
N ARG A 126 -24.97 -0.98 16.06
CA ARG A 126 -25.07 -2.21 16.88
C ARG A 126 -25.59 -3.43 16.11
N ARG A 127 -26.38 -3.22 15.04
CA ARG A 127 -26.80 -4.32 14.16
C ARG A 127 -25.70 -4.72 13.17
N ALA A 128 -24.96 -3.73 12.66
CA ALA A 128 -23.86 -3.94 11.72
C ALA A 128 -22.69 -4.67 12.39
N ASP A 129 -22.22 -4.17 13.54
CA ASP A 129 -21.12 -4.72 14.33
C ASP A 129 -21.46 -4.70 15.84
N PRO A 130 -22.05 -5.79 16.37
CA PRO A 130 -22.56 -5.84 17.74
C PRO A 130 -21.51 -5.69 18.85
N SER A 131 -20.25 -6.00 18.53
CA SER A 131 -19.15 -5.97 19.50
C SER A 131 -18.58 -4.57 19.76
N LEU A 132 -18.93 -3.59 18.91
CA LEU A 132 -18.48 -2.21 19.09
C LEU A 132 -18.97 -1.63 20.42
N SER A 133 -18.16 -0.74 20.99
CA SER A 133 -18.47 -0.04 22.25
C SER A 133 -19.85 0.63 22.21
N HIS A 134 -20.54 0.59 23.35
CA HIS A 134 -21.80 1.31 23.53
C HIS A 134 -21.64 2.85 23.44
N GLU A 135 -20.41 3.35 23.56
CA GLU A 135 -20.09 4.76 23.36
C GLU A 135 -20.16 5.17 21.88
N VAL A 136 -20.11 4.23 20.93
CA VAL A 136 -20.27 4.53 19.52
C VAL A 136 -21.73 4.98 19.25
N CYS A 137 -21.89 6.27 18.98
CA CYS A 137 -23.18 6.93 18.81
C CYS A 137 -23.66 6.95 17.35
N GLY A 138 -22.76 6.69 16.39
CA GLY A 138 -23.09 6.54 14.98
C GLY A 138 -21.86 6.20 14.12
N ALA A 139 -22.08 5.97 12.83
CA ALA A 139 -21.00 5.68 11.89
C ALA A 139 -21.35 6.05 10.46
N LEU A 140 -20.33 6.28 9.62
CA LEU A 140 -20.45 6.36 8.18
C LEU A 140 -19.95 5.04 7.56
N LEU A 141 -20.83 4.32 6.88
CA LEU A 141 -20.52 3.09 6.15
C LEU A 141 -20.19 3.39 4.69
N LEU A 142 -19.03 2.91 4.23
CA LEU A 142 -18.59 2.95 2.84
C LEU A 142 -18.48 1.52 2.30
N PRO A 143 -19.52 0.98 1.63
CA PRO A 143 -19.60 -0.45 1.29
C PRO A 143 -18.58 -0.90 0.22
N GLN A 144 -18.10 0.02 -0.62
CA GLN A 144 -17.09 -0.22 -1.65
C GLN A 144 -15.68 -0.45 -1.07
N HIS A 145 -15.46 -0.12 0.20
CA HIS A 145 -14.19 -0.35 0.87
C HIS A 145 -13.99 -1.83 1.25
N GLY A 146 -12.81 -2.12 1.77
CA GLY A 146 -12.51 -3.44 2.31
C GLY A 146 -11.04 -3.60 2.64
N TYR A 147 -10.52 -4.82 2.47
CA TYR A 147 -9.12 -5.12 2.68
C TYR A 147 -8.63 -6.28 1.81
N VAL A 148 -7.31 -6.43 1.76
CA VAL A 148 -6.61 -7.60 1.24
C VAL A 148 -5.59 -8.09 2.27
N SER A 149 -5.45 -9.40 2.45
CA SER A 149 -4.35 -9.98 3.22
C SER A 149 -3.04 -9.71 2.48
N VAL A 150 -2.19 -8.86 3.07
CA VAL A 150 -0.94 -8.45 2.45
C VAL A 150 0.07 -9.60 2.34
N PRO A 151 0.24 -10.47 3.35
CA PRO A 151 1.08 -11.67 3.20
C PRO A 151 0.63 -12.56 2.04
N ASP A 152 -0.67 -12.82 1.92
CA ASP A 152 -1.21 -13.65 0.84
C ASP A 152 -1.01 -12.99 -0.53
N LEU A 153 -1.26 -11.68 -0.62
CA LEU A 153 -1.06 -10.93 -1.85
C LEU A 153 0.40 -10.97 -2.31
N VAL A 154 1.35 -10.77 -1.39
CA VAL A 154 2.80 -10.86 -1.69
C VAL A 154 3.17 -12.26 -2.16
N ALA A 155 2.70 -13.30 -1.46
CA ALA A 155 2.97 -14.68 -1.81
C ALA A 155 2.41 -15.03 -3.19
N ALA A 156 1.16 -14.66 -3.46
CA ALA A 156 0.50 -14.91 -4.73
C ALA A 156 1.15 -14.15 -5.89
N LEU A 157 1.49 -12.86 -5.70
CA LEU A 157 2.19 -12.08 -6.73
C LEU A 157 3.56 -12.68 -7.06
N ALA A 158 4.34 -13.04 -6.04
CA ALA A 158 5.64 -13.66 -6.26
C ALA A 158 5.50 -15.00 -7.00
N ALA A 159 4.57 -15.86 -6.58
CA ALA A 159 4.29 -17.13 -7.25
C ALA A 159 3.86 -16.92 -8.71
N ALA A 160 2.98 -15.95 -8.97
CA ALA A 160 2.51 -15.63 -10.32
C ALA A 160 3.65 -15.13 -11.23
N VAL A 161 4.56 -14.31 -10.70
CA VAL A 161 5.76 -13.87 -11.43
C VAL A 161 6.65 -15.08 -11.77
N GLU A 162 6.87 -15.98 -10.82
CA GLU A 162 7.73 -17.16 -10.99
C GLU A 162 7.15 -18.18 -11.98
N MET A 163 5.84 -18.43 -11.94
CA MET A 163 5.15 -19.29 -12.92
C MET A 163 5.19 -18.76 -14.34
N ARG A 164 5.39 -17.45 -14.51
CA ARG A 164 5.58 -16.81 -15.82
C ARG A 164 7.06 -16.65 -16.19
N GLY A 165 7.96 -17.32 -15.47
CA GLY A 165 9.40 -17.33 -15.75
C GLY A 165 10.17 -16.11 -15.22
N GLY A 166 9.50 -15.23 -14.47
CA GLY A 166 10.20 -14.19 -13.72
C GLY A 166 10.97 -14.76 -12.54
N VAL A 167 11.95 -14.02 -12.03
CA VAL A 167 12.77 -14.46 -10.90
C VAL A 167 12.83 -13.41 -9.81
N VAL A 168 12.76 -13.84 -8.54
CA VAL A 168 12.96 -12.98 -7.37
C VAL A 168 14.27 -13.39 -6.70
N VAL A 169 15.26 -12.51 -6.73
CA VAL A 169 16.60 -12.75 -6.20
C VAL A 169 16.79 -11.96 -4.92
N ARG A 170 17.37 -12.63 -3.91
CA ARG A 170 17.82 -11.96 -2.69
C ARG A 170 19.28 -11.52 -2.86
N ASP A 171 19.48 -10.24 -3.16
CA ASP A 171 20.79 -9.64 -3.40
C ASP A 171 20.65 -8.11 -3.20
N THR A 172 21.77 -7.40 -3.04
CA THR A 172 21.78 -5.94 -2.88
C THR A 172 22.22 -5.28 -4.19
N VAL A 173 21.34 -4.47 -4.78
CA VAL A 173 21.74 -3.62 -5.92
C VAL A 173 22.57 -2.46 -5.40
N LEU A 174 23.72 -2.22 -6.01
CA LEU A 174 24.68 -1.16 -5.68
C LEU A 174 24.61 0.00 -6.68
N ALA A 175 24.35 -0.29 -7.95
CA ALA A 175 24.25 0.72 -8.99
C ALA A 175 23.36 0.27 -10.16
N LEU A 176 22.69 1.25 -10.78
CA LEU A 176 22.04 1.11 -12.09
C LEU A 176 22.71 2.09 -13.04
N GLU A 177 23.43 1.60 -14.04
CA GLU A 177 24.23 2.41 -14.96
C GLU A 177 23.63 2.35 -16.36
N PRO A 178 23.03 3.44 -16.89
CA PRO A 178 22.61 3.48 -18.28
C PRO A 178 23.80 3.29 -19.23
N THR A 179 23.61 2.49 -20.27
CA THR A 179 24.59 2.18 -21.30
C THR A 179 23.93 2.24 -22.68
N GLY A 180 24.72 2.17 -23.76
CA GLY A 180 24.16 2.08 -25.12
C GLY A 180 23.36 0.81 -25.40
N ALA A 181 23.47 -0.22 -24.55
CA ALA A 181 22.81 -1.52 -24.70
C ALA A 181 21.67 -1.75 -23.68
N GLY A 182 21.26 -0.71 -22.94
CA GLY A 182 20.28 -0.81 -21.85
C GLY A 182 20.87 -0.36 -20.52
N VAL A 183 20.34 -0.87 -19.41
CA VAL A 183 20.78 -0.54 -18.05
C VAL A 183 21.63 -1.68 -17.50
N ARG A 184 22.89 -1.39 -17.16
CA ARG A 184 23.75 -2.31 -16.41
C ARG A 184 23.35 -2.28 -14.95
N VAL A 185 23.03 -3.46 -14.41
CA VAL A 185 22.70 -3.67 -13.00
C VAL A 185 23.91 -4.25 -12.32
N VAL A 186 24.39 -3.56 -11.28
CA VAL A 186 25.50 -3.99 -10.43
C VAL A 186 24.94 -4.34 -9.06
N THR A 187 25.20 -5.57 -8.63
CA THR A 187 24.82 -6.05 -7.29
C THR A 187 26.05 -6.43 -6.48
N THR A 188 25.86 -6.87 -5.24
CA THR A 188 26.94 -7.42 -4.42
C THR A 188 27.56 -8.66 -5.03
N ASP A 189 26.75 -9.56 -5.61
CA ASP A 189 27.24 -10.87 -6.04
C ASP A 189 27.35 -11.02 -7.57
N SER A 190 26.68 -10.16 -8.34
CA SER A 190 26.57 -10.33 -9.78
C SER A 190 26.41 -9.03 -10.57
N ARG A 191 26.57 -9.15 -11.90
CA ARG A 191 26.38 -8.04 -12.84
C ARG A 191 25.69 -8.53 -14.10
N TRP A 192 24.75 -7.74 -14.62
CA TRP A 192 24.07 -8.06 -15.88
C TRP A 192 23.57 -6.78 -16.56
N VAL A 193 23.02 -6.93 -17.77
CA VAL A 193 22.35 -5.84 -18.51
C VAL A 193 20.87 -6.19 -18.66
N SER A 194 20.00 -5.20 -18.52
CA SER A 194 18.56 -5.27 -18.80
C SER A 194 18.18 -4.17 -19.77
N ASP A 195 17.11 -4.36 -20.56
CA ASP A 195 16.62 -3.32 -21.46
C ASP A 195 16.12 -2.10 -20.67
N ALA A 196 15.56 -2.32 -19.47
CA ALA A 196 15.18 -1.28 -18.54
C ALA A 196 15.36 -1.70 -17.07
N ALA A 197 15.38 -0.72 -16.17
CA ALA A 197 15.38 -0.95 -14.74
C ALA A 197 14.39 -0.03 -14.00
N VAL A 198 13.80 -0.52 -12.90
CA VAL A 198 12.84 0.23 -12.07
C VAL A 198 13.34 0.27 -10.63
N VAL A 199 13.44 1.46 -10.04
CA VAL A 199 13.70 1.64 -8.62
C VAL A 199 12.38 1.66 -7.85
N ALA A 200 12.09 0.58 -7.12
CA ALA A 200 10.91 0.37 -6.29
C ALA A 200 11.29 0.10 -4.82
N THR A 201 12.32 0.79 -4.33
CA THR A 201 12.98 0.53 -3.04
C THR A 201 12.30 1.16 -1.83
N GLY A 202 11.06 1.65 -1.97
CA GLY A 202 10.30 2.23 -0.85
C GLY A 202 11.09 3.31 -0.10
N SER A 203 11.20 3.20 1.22
CA SER A 203 11.85 4.23 2.05
C SER A 203 13.35 4.39 1.78
N TRP A 204 13.98 3.44 1.09
CA TRP A 204 15.38 3.53 0.66
C TRP A 204 15.55 4.32 -0.63
N SER A 205 14.47 4.78 -1.29
CA SER A 205 14.56 5.59 -2.51
C SER A 205 15.12 7.00 -2.28
N GLY A 206 15.31 7.41 -1.01
CA GLY A 206 16.04 8.64 -0.67
C GLY A 206 17.53 8.57 -0.95
N ALA A 207 18.12 7.38 -0.95
CA ALA A 207 19.54 7.18 -1.27
C ALA A 207 19.75 7.03 -2.78
N PRO A 208 20.88 7.54 -3.33
CA PRO A 208 21.25 7.30 -4.71
C PRO A 208 21.66 5.83 -4.94
N LEU A 209 21.52 5.37 -6.18
CA LEU A 209 21.91 4.03 -6.62
C LEU A 209 22.90 4.14 -7.78
N GLY A 210 24.18 4.37 -7.46
CA GLY A 210 25.19 4.76 -8.43
C GLY A 210 24.86 6.11 -9.09
N PRO A 211 24.71 6.18 -10.43
CA PRO A 211 24.37 7.44 -11.11
C PRO A 211 22.88 7.81 -11.01
N VAL A 212 22.00 6.92 -10.52
CA VAL A 212 20.60 7.24 -10.29
C VAL A 212 20.47 8.07 -9.01
N PRO A 213 19.99 9.34 -9.07
CA PRO A 213 19.90 10.17 -7.88
C PRO A 213 18.87 9.63 -6.88
N GLY A 214 18.91 10.10 -5.63
CA GLY A 214 17.80 9.90 -4.68
C GLY A 214 16.58 10.74 -5.06
N VAL A 215 15.46 10.51 -4.38
CA VAL A 215 14.25 11.35 -4.41
C VAL A 215 13.90 11.81 -3.00
N PRO A 216 13.09 12.86 -2.79
CA PRO A 216 12.70 13.29 -1.45
C PRO A 216 11.72 12.30 -0.81
N VAL A 217 12.21 11.11 -0.44
CA VAL A 217 11.46 10.08 0.28
C VAL A 217 12.12 9.89 1.63
N ARG A 218 11.32 9.97 2.70
CA ARG A 218 11.74 9.71 4.08
C ARG A 218 10.97 8.51 4.67
N PRO A 219 11.59 7.72 5.56
CA PRO A 219 10.90 6.66 6.28
C PRO A 219 9.99 7.24 7.37
N ILE A 220 8.75 6.76 7.44
CA ILE A 220 7.84 7.01 8.56
C ILE A 220 7.47 5.68 9.19
N ARG A 221 7.90 5.45 10.42
CA ARG A 221 7.58 4.22 11.13
C ARG A 221 6.07 4.16 11.39
N GLY A 222 5.52 2.99 11.11
CA GLY A 222 4.22 2.56 11.58
C GLY A 222 4.32 1.23 12.30
N GLN A 223 3.68 1.16 13.46
CA GLN A 223 3.48 -0.08 14.20
C GLN A 223 2.02 -0.52 14.10
N LEU A 224 1.82 -1.82 13.98
CA LEU A 224 0.53 -2.52 13.93
C LEU A 224 0.57 -3.67 14.93
N LEU A 225 -0.55 -3.95 15.58
CA LEU A 225 -0.73 -5.13 16.41
C LEU A 225 -1.51 -6.17 15.62
N HIS A 226 -1.00 -7.41 15.62
CA HIS A 226 -1.75 -8.56 15.17
C HIS A 226 -2.30 -9.26 16.40
N LEU A 227 -3.63 -9.28 16.51
CA LEU A 227 -4.35 -9.82 17.63
C LEU A 227 -5.11 -11.07 17.20
N ARG A 228 -5.10 -12.13 17.99
CA ARG A 228 -6.03 -13.25 17.83
C ARG A 228 -7.20 -13.01 18.78
N ALA A 229 -8.38 -12.81 18.21
CA ALA A 229 -9.60 -12.56 18.94
C ALA A 229 -10.58 -13.72 18.73
N THR A 230 -11.75 -13.65 19.38
CA THR A 230 -12.86 -14.55 19.04
C THR A 230 -13.26 -14.34 17.58
N PRO A 231 -13.57 -15.42 16.83
CA PRO A 231 -14.07 -15.30 15.46
C PRO A 231 -15.27 -14.36 15.36
N ASP A 232 -15.38 -13.68 14.22
CA ASP A 232 -16.50 -12.79 13.87
C ASP A 232 -16.72 -11.58 14.80
N LEU A 233 -15.69 -11.16 15.54
CA LEU A 233 -15.79 -10.01 16.45
C LEU A 233 -16.13 -8.71 15.71
N LEU A 234 -15.63 -8.57 14.47
CA LEU A 234 -15.95 -7.49 13.54
C LEU A 234 -16.24 -8.04 12.15
N ARG A 235 -17.21 -7.44 11.47
CA ARG A 235 -17.64 -7.74 10.10
C ARG A 235 -17.07 -6.76 9.09
N HIS A 236 -16.96 -5.49 9.48
CA HIS A 236 -16.42 -4.42 8.65
C HIS A 236 -15.02 -4.02 9.11
N VAL A 237 -14.24 -3.41 8.22
CA VAL A 237 -13.11 -2.59 8.70
C VAL A 237 -13.69 -1.47 9.56
N THR A 238 -13.11 -1.19 10.71
CA THR A 238 -13.56 -0.11 11.60
C THR A 238 -12.47 0.94 11.71
N TRP A 239 -12.82 2.22 11.57
CA TRP A 239 -11.93 3.37 11.73
C TRP A 239 -12.51 4.35 12.75
N GLY A 240 -11.73 4.77 13.74
CA GLY A 240 -12.17 5.72 14.77
C GLY A 240 -11.07 5.95 15.82
N ASN A 241 -11.25 6.93 16.71
CA ASN A 241 -10.32 7.22 17.82
C ASN A 241 -8.82 7.26 17.42
N GLY A 242 -8.51 7.71 16.20
CA GLY A 242 -7.14 7.72 15.67
C GLY A 242 -6.49 6.34 15.47
N CYS A 243 -7.28 5.28 15.32
CA CYS A 243 -6.84 3.94 14.94
C CYS A 243 -7.84 3.26 13.98
N TYR A 244 -7.54 2.02 13.62
CA TYR A 244 -8.39 1.16 12.81
C TYR A 244 -8.21 -0.32 13.16
N LEU A 245 -9.26 -1.09 12.88
CA LEU A 245 -9.33 -2.53 13.04
C LEU A 245 -9.68 -3.16 11.69
N VAL A 246 -8.89 -4.13 11.24
CA VAL A 246 -9.14 -4.92 10.03
C VAL A 246 -9.40 -6.36 10.44
N PRO A 247 -10.63 -6.89 10.27
CA PRO A 247 -10.92 -8.28 10.58
C PRO A 247 -10.45 -9.21 9.47
N TRP A 248 -9.71 -10.25 9.82
CA TRP A 248 -9.31 -11.33 8.92
C TRP A 248 -10.24 -12.53 9.07
N ALA A 249 -10.32 -13.36 8.03
CA ALA A 249 -11.25 -14.49 7.98
C ALA A 249 -10.93 -15.60 9.00
N ASP A 250 -9.69 -15.66 9.49
CA ASP A 250 -9.27 -16.59 10.56
C ASP A 250 -9.68 -16.12 11.97
N GLY A 251 -10.40 -14.99 12.08
CA GLY A 251 -10.81 -14.40 13.35
C GLY A 251 -9.75 -13.51 14.00
N SER A 252 -8.58 -13.36 13.37
CA SER A 252 -7.59 -12.39 13.82
C SER A 252 -7.94 -10.96 13.41
N LEU A 253 -7.38 -9.99 14.12
CA LEU A 253 -7.56 -8.57 13.87
C LEU A 253 -6.19 -7.91 13.71
N LEU A 254 -6.09 -7.01 12.73
CA LEU A 254 -5.01 -6.02 12.71
C LEU A 254 -5.50 -4.72 13.32
N LEU A 255 -4.79 -4.23 14.34
CA LEU A 255 -5.04 -2.97 15.00
C LEU A 255 -3.90 -2.00 14.72
N GLY A 256 -4.19 -0.86 14.10
CA GLY A 256 -3.17 0.12 13.82
C GLY A 256 -3.67 1.54 13.59
N ALA A 257 -2.79 2.46 13.23
CA ALA A 257 -1.34 2.31 13.33
C ALA A 257 -0.72 3.59 13.89
N THR A 258 0.48 3.47 14.44
CA THR A 258 1.28 4.64 14.80
C THR A 258 1.80 5.36 13.54
N VAL A 259 2.21 6.61 13.71
CA VAL A 259 2.87 7.44 12.70
C VAL A 259 4.03 8.16 13.41
N GLU A 260 5.26 7.74 13.11
CA GLU A 260 6.44 8.15 13.87
C GLU A 260 7.58 8.55 12.92
N ASP A 261 8.06 9.79 13.04
CA ASP A 261 9.25 10.29 12.32
C ASP A 261 10.50 10.04 13.14
N VAL A 262 11.09 8.86 12.95
CA VAL A 262 12.23 8.35 13.74
C VAL A 262 13.34 7.79 12.84
N GLY A 263 13.36 8.22 11.57
CA GLY A 263 14.28 7.68 10.57
C GLY A 263 14.05 6.19 10.30
N PHE A 264 15.14 5.43 10.17
CA PHE A 264 15.11 4.00 9.80
C PHE A 264 15.00 3.06 11.02
N ASP A 265 14.55 3.54 12.19
CA ASP A 265 14.36 2.68 13.36
C ASP A 265 13.10 1.81 13.21
N GLU A 266 13.29 0.52 12.92
CA GLU A 266 12.23 -0.48 12.74
C GLU A 266 11.84 -1.23 14.03
N ARG A 267 12.27 -0.76 15.21
CA ARG A 267 11.92 -1.40 16.48
C ARG A 267 10.50 -1.04 16.92
N ALA A 268 9.81 -2.02 17.50
CA ALA A 268 8.57 -1.78 18.21
C ALA A 268 8.82 -1.05 19.54
N THR A 269 7.85 -0.28 20.01
CA THR A 269 7.94 0.46 21.27
C THR A 269 6.77 0.13 22.19
N VAL A 270 7.03 0.03 23.49
CA VAL A 270 5.98 -0.14 24.52
C VAL A 270 4.93 0.97 24.42
N ALA A 271 5.38 2.20 24.16
CA ALA A 271 4.48 3.35 23.99
C ALA A 271 3.54 3.19 22.79
N GLY A 272 4.03 2.71 21.65
CA GLY A 272 3.21 2.47 20.46
C GLY A 272 2.20 1.35 20.68
N VAL A 273 2.62 0.24 21.30
CA VAL A 273 1.72 -0.87 21.66
C VAL A 273 0.61 -0.40 22.60
N ARG A 274 0.98 0.28 23.70
CA ARG A 274 0.01 0.78 24.68
C ARG A 274 -1.00 1.74 24.05
N MET A 275 -0.52 2.71 23.27
CA MET A 275 -1.40 3.67 22.58
C MET A 275 -2.40 2.98 21.66
N LEU A 276 -1.97 1.96 20.91
CA LEU A 276 -2.86 1.23 20.01
C LEU A 276 -3.90 0.42 20.78
N LEU A 277 -3.50 -0.29 21.84
CA LEU A 277 -4.42 -1.04 22.70
C LEU A 277 -5.47 -0.12 23.33
N GLU A 278 -5.04 0.98 23.95
CA GLU A 278 -5.95 1.97 24.56
C GLU A 278 -6.97 2.50 23.55
N ARG A 279 -6.52 2.86 22.35
CA ARG A 279 -7.42 3.38 21.29
C ARG A 279 -8.37 2.31 20.76
N GLY A 280 -7.86 1.11 20.54
CA GLY A 280 -8.64 -0.03 20.03
C GLY A 280 -9.71 -0.46 21.03
N GLN A 281 -9.37 -0.56 22.32
CA GLN A 281 -10.29 -0.96 23.39
C GLN A 281 -11.43 0.03 23.59
N ALA A 282 -11.19 1.32 23.38
CA ALA A 282 -12.25 2.33 23.42
C ALA A 282 -13.34 2.09 22.35
N ILE A 283 -12.96 1.54 21.18
CA ILE A 283 -13.89 1.24 20.08
C ILE A 283 -14.45 -0.19 20.18
N LEU A 284 -13.62 -1.14 20.61
CA LEU A 284 -13.91 -2.56 20.66
C LEU A 284 -13.46 -3.14 22.03
N PRO A 285 -14.29 -3.00 23.09
CA PRO A 285 -13.90 -3.41 24.44
C PRO A 285 -13.56 -4.90 24.58
N ALA A 286 -14.12 -5.74 23.70
CA ALA A 286 -13.83 -7.17 23.64
C ALA A 286 -12.37 -7.51 23.32
N LEU A 287 -11.54 -6.53 22.92
CA LEU A 287 -10.10 -6.71 22.77
C LEU A 287 -9.37 -7.08 24.07
N ASP A 288 -9.96 -6.84 25.24
CA ASP A 288 -9.36 -7.20 26.54
C ASP A 288 -9.00 -8.69 26.65
N GLY A 289 -9.78 -9.55 25.98
CA GLY A 289 -9.54 -11.00 25.94
C GLY A 289 -8.68 -11.47 24.78
N ALA A 290 -8.19 -10.58 23.91
CA ALA A 290 -7.44 -10.96 22.71
C ALA A 290 -5.97 -11.28 23.02
N GLU A 291 -5.42 -12.29 22.33
CA GLU A 291 -4.00 -12.59 22.37
C GLU A 291 -3.22 -11.62 21.47
N LEU A 292 -2.18 -10.97 22.00
CA LEU A 292 -1.21 -10.22 21.18
C LEU A 292 -0.27 -11.20 20.49
N ALA A 293 -0.59 -11.58 19.25
CA ALA A 293 0.19 -12.55 18.48
C ALA A 293 1.51 -11.97 17.95
N ALA A 294 1.49 -10.70 17.50
CA ALA A 294 2.71 -10.03 17.01
C ALA A 294 2.57 -8.50 17.02
N VAL A 295 3.72 -7.83 17.04
CA VAL A 295 3.83 -6.41 16.68
C VAL A 295 4.56 -6.33 15.34
N ARG A 296 3.92 -5.74 14.34
CA ARG A 296 4.50 -5.53 13.01
C ARG A 296 4.95 -4.09 12.86
N VAL A 297 6.17 -3.89 12.37
CA VAL A 297 6.75 -2.56 12.18
C VAL A 297 7.22 -2.42 10.74
N GLY A 298 6.97 -1.27 10.14
CA GLY A 298 7.45 -0.96 8.80
C GLY A 298 7.64 0.53 8.60
N LEU A 299 8.51 0.86 7.64
CA LEU A 299 8.83 2.23 7.27
C LEU A 299 8.07 2.61 6.01
N ARG A 300 7.10 3.51 6.14
CA ARG A 300 6.32 4.02 5.00
C ARG A 300 7.18 4.99 4.19
N PRO A 301 7.19 4.91 2.84
CA PRO A 301 7.95 5.84 2.01
C PRO A 301 7.18 7.15 1.81
N ALA A 302 7.38 8.14 2.67
CA ALA A 302 6.67 9.42 2.59
C ALA A 302 7.42 10.41 1.70
N THR A 303 6.70 11.04 0.77
CA THR A 303 7.12 12.23 0.02
C THR A 303 6.62 13.51 0.70
N PRO A 304 7.16 14.70 0.38
CA PRO A 304 6.70 15.97 0.95
C PRO A 304 5.23 16.28 0.69
N ASP A 305 4.69 15.83 -0.45
CA ASP A 305 3.32 16.05 -0.88
C ASP A 305 2.41 14.82 -0.68
N GLU A 306 2.93 13.77 -0.04
CA GLU A 306 2.26 12.49 0.20
C GLU A 306 1.79 11.73 -1.07
N LEU A 307 2.17 12.19 -2.27
CA LEU A 307 1.88 11.54 -3.54
C LEU A 307 3.03 10.60 -3.98
N PRO A 308 2.73 9.48 -4.66
CA PRO A 308 3.75 8.60 -5.23
C PRO A 308 4.66 9.29 -6.25
N ILE A 309 5.85 8.74 -6.46
CA ILE A 309 6.79 9.11 -7.54
C ILE A 309 6.89 7.91 -8.49
N VAL A 310 6.28 8.06 -9.67
CA VAL A 310 6.18 7.01 -10.69
C VAL A 310 6.55 7.59 -12.05
N GLY A 311 7.36 6.85 -12.82
CA GLY A 311 7.71 7.22 -14.21
C GLY A 311 9.21 7.19 -14.49
N PRO A 312 9.65 7.75 -15.64
CA PRO A 312 11.04 7.72 -16.07
C PRO A 312 11.91 8.65 -15.21
N VAL A 313 13.19 8.31 -15.07
CA VAL A 313 14.17 9.16 -14.40
C VAL A 313 14.76 10.15 -15.42
N PRO A 314 14.60 11.47 -15.23
CA PRO A 314 15.12 12.47 -16.16
C PRO A 314 16.62 12.31 -16.41
N GLY A 315 17.02 12.31 -17.68
CA GLY A 315 18.41 12.19 -18.10
C GLY A 315 19.02 10.78 -18.05
N LEU A 316 18.26 9.75 -17.63
CA LEU A 316 18.73 8.36 -17.57
C LEU A 316 17.81 7.44 -18.39
N PRO A 317 18.10 7.24 -19.69
CA PRO A 317 17.31 6.36 -20.55
C PRO A 317 17.17 4.94 -19.99
N GLY A 318 15.96 4.38 -20.07
CA GLY A 318 15.65 3.04 -19.59
C GLY A 318 15.55 2.88 -18.07
N VAL A 319 15.72 3.95 -17.28
CA VAL A 319 15.58 3.91 -15.82
C VAL A 319 14.25 4.55 -15.41
N PHE A 320 13.50 3.86 -14.56
CA PHE A 320 12.20 4.27 -14.04
C PHE A 320 12.16 4.22 -12.51
N ARG A 321 11.12 4.80 -11.92
CA ARG A 321 10.82 4.75 -10.47
C ARG A 321 9.36 4.37 -10.23
N ALA A 322 9.13 3.72 -9.09
CA ALA A 322 7.82 3.49 -8.51
C ALA A 322 7.94 3.41 -6.98
N THR A 323 7.83 4.56 -6.31
CA THR A 323 8.04 4.68 -4.85
C THR A 323 7.16 5.80 -4.26
N GLY A 324 7.30 6.09 -2.96
CA GLY A 324 6.68 7.26 -2.35
C GLY A 324 5.20 7.09 -1.99
N HIS A 325 4.66 5.88 -2.00
CA HIS A 325 3.22 5.63 -1.77
C HIS A 325 2.75 5.81 -0.32
N TYR A 326 3.63 6.21 0.61
CA TYR A 326 3.34 6.44 2.02
C TYR A 326 2.39 5.39 2.64
N ARG A 327 1.13 5.77 2.92
CA ARG A 327 0.09 4.92 3.53
C ARG A 327 -0.71 4.09 2.52
N SER A 328 -0.71 4.48 1.26
CA SER A 328 -1.60 3.94 0.22
C SER A 328 -0.90 2.93 -0.70
N GLY A 329 0.28 2.42 -0.32
CA GLY A 329 1.08 1.54 -1.18
C GLY A 329 0.40 0.25 -1.62
N VAL A 330 -0.43 -0.36 -0.76
CA VAL A 330 -1.23 -1.54 -1.13
C VAL A 330 -2.36 -1.11 -2.06
N LEU A 331 -3.19 -0.15 -1.64
CA LEU A 331 -4.30 0.41 -2.42
C LEU A 331 -3.89 0.85 -3.85
N LEU A 332 -2.73 1.48 -4.00
CA LEU A 332 -2.25 2.04 -5.27
C LEU A 332 -1.37 1.08 -6.07
N ALA A 333 -1.03 -0.11 -5.55
CA ALA A 333 -0.15 -1.04 -6.25
C ALA A 333 -0.70 -1.44 -7.63
N PRO A 334 -1.99 -1.81 -7.80
CA PRO A 334 -2.54 -2.19 -9.10
C PRO A 334 -2.53 -1.04 -10.11
N LEU A 335 -2.88 0.17 -9.69
CA LEU A 335 -2.84 1.36 -10.54
C LEU A 335 -1.41 1.69 -10.98
N THR A 336 -0.48 1.71 -10.03
CA THR A 336 0.94 1.98 -10.29
C THR A 336 1.53 0.97 -11.27
N ALA A 337 1.25 -0.32 -11.05
CA ALA A 337 1.72 -1.41 -11.90
C ALA A 337 1.19 -1.27 -13.33
N HIS A 338 -0.12 -1.04 -13.48
CA HIS A 338 -0.75 -0.88 -14.78
C HIS A 338 -0.17 0.31 -15.55
N VAL A 339 -0.17 1.50 -14.96
CA VAL A 339 0.26 2.73 -15.64
C VAL A 339 1.73 2.63 -16.04
N LEU A 340 2.60 2.17 -15.14
CA LEU A 340 4.03 2.08 -15.43
C LEU A 340 4.34 0.96 -16.45
N ALA A 341 3.67 -0.19 -16.38
CA ALA A 341 3.84 -1.24 -17.38
C ALA A 341 3.37 -0.78 -18.77
N THR A 342 2.25 -0.05 -18.86
CA THR A 342 1.78 0.57 -20.12
C THR A 342 2.82 1.53 -20.67
N LEU A 343 3.35 2.43 -19.83
CA LEU A 343 4.41 3.35 -20.24
C LEU A 343 5.65 2.62 -20.78
N MET A 344 6.04 1.51 -20.15
CA MET A 344 7.25 0.76 -20.49
C MET A 344 7.09 -0.11 -21.75
N CYS A 345 5.91 -0.68 -21.98
CA CYS A 345 5.66 -1.63 -23.07
C CYS A 345 5.06 -0.98 -24.32
N ASP A 346 4.17 0.02 -24.14
CA ASP A 346 3.30 0.53 -25.20
C ASP A 346 3.75 1.91 -25.71
N GLY A 347 4.86 2.44 -25.17
CA GLY A 347 5.52 3.69 -25.58
C GLY A 347 4.84 4.98 -25.11
N HIS A 348 5.59 6.09 -25.10
CA HIS A 348 5.14 7.40 -24.60
C HIS A 348 3.88 7.98 -25.28
N GLY A 349 3.55 7.54 -26.50
CA GLY A 349 2.46 8.10 -27.31
C GLY A 349 1.06 7.54 -27.04
N SER A 350 0.93 6.51 -26.19
CA SER A 350 -0.34 5.80 -25.96
C SER A 350 -0.96 6.06 -24.57
N VAL A 351 -0.26 6.79 -23.67
CA VAL A 351 -0.67 6.95 -22.27
C VAL A 351 -0.94 8.42 -21.93
N HIS A 352 -2.14 8.89 -22.24
CA HIS A 352 -2.74 10.01 -21.53
C HIS A 352 -3.53 9.45 -20.34
N ASP A 353 -2.83 9.10 -19.26
CA ASP A 353 -3.46 8.78 -17.98
C ASP A 353 -3.15 9.92 -17.01
N ASP A 354 -4.19 10.69 -16.62
CA ASP A 354 -4.05 11.80 -15.68
C ASP A 354 -3.42 11.36 -14.34
N GLY A 355 -3.56 10.08 -13.97
CA GLY A 355 -2.91 9.52 -12.79
C GLY A 355 -1.38 9.48 -12.91
N LEU A 356 -0.84 9.27 -14.11
CA LEU A 356 0.61 9.34 -14.34
C LEU A 356 1.13 10.78 -14.17
N ALA A 357 0.36 11.78 -14.62
CA ALA A 357 0.72 13.18 -14.45
C ALA A 357 0.80 13.56 -12.96
N LEU A 358 -0.18 13.13 -12.14
CA LEU A 358 -0.18 13.33 -10.69
C LEU A 358 1.01 12.64 -9.99
N MET A 359 1.42 11.46 -10.48
CA MET A 359 2.51 10.69 -9.88
C MET A 359 3.91 11.04 -10.45
N ALA A 360 4.02 11.94 -11.44
CA ALA A 360 5.27 12.22 -12.10
C ALA A 360 6.31 12.85 -11.15
N GLY A 361 7.55 12.35 -11.19
CA GLY A 361 8.63 12.85 -10.33
C GLY A 361 9.14 14.26 -10.65
N SER A 362 8.80 14.80 -11.83
CA SER A 362 9.21 16.13 -12.28
C SER A 362 8.65 17.29 -11.45
N ARG A 363 7.64 17.02 -10.60
CA ARG A 363 7.08 18.01 -9.68
C ARG A 363 8.00 18.37 -8.52
N PHE A 364 9.04 17.56 -8.27
CA PHE A 364 10.08 17.89 -7.30
C PHE A 364 11.31 18.48 -7.99
N PRO A 365 11.94 19.53 -7.43
CA PRO A 365 13.24 19.97 -7.90
C PRO A 365 14.25 18.82 -7.75
N ALA A 366 15.21 18.74 -8.68
CA ALA A 366 16.31 17.80 -8.53
C ALA A 366 16.98 18.03 -7.17
N VAL A 367 17.06 16.97 -6.35
CA VAL A 367 17.75 17.03 -5.06
C VAL A 367 19.21 17.38 -5.37
N GLN A 368 19.61 18.62 -5.13
CA GLN A 368 21.00 19.03 -5.26
C GLN A 368 21.82 18.21 -4.25
N LYS A 369 22.95 17.67 -4.70
CA LYS A 369 23.89 17.00 -3.78
C LYS A 369 24.27 17.99 -2.66
N PRO A 370 24.31 17.55 -1.39
CA PRO A 370 24.83 18.38 -0.31
C PRO A 370 26.28 18.81 -0.57
#